data_AF-L9W335-F1
#
_entry.id   AF-L9W335-F1
#
_cell.length_a   1.000
_cell.length_b   1.000
_cell.length_c   1.000
_cell.angle_alpha   90.00
_cell.angle_beta   90.00
_cell.angle_gamma   90.00
#
_symmetry.space_group_name_H-M   'P 1'
#
loop_
_entity.id
_entity.type
_entity.pdbx_description
1 polymer ?
#
loop_
_entity_poly.entity_id
_entity_poly.type
_entity_poly.pdbx_seq_one_letter_code
_entity_poly.pdbx_strand_id
1 'polypeptide(L)' 'MKAVVLAAGQGTRIRPLSDSVPKPMLPVADRPLVAHTIDAAIDAGANEVVLVIGYEADTVRDYFGAEYRLSLIHI' A
#
# COMPACT_ATOMS: atom_id res chain seq x y z
N MET A 1 -10.39 -2.84 -14.79
CA MET A 1 -9.61 -1.59 -14.92
C MET A 1 -8.33 -1.74 -14.11
N LYS A 2 -7.18 -1.26 -14.60
CA LYS A 2 -5.92 -1.29 -13.83
C LYS A 2 -5.70 0.05 -13.10
N ALA A 3 -5.20 0.00 -11.88
CA ALA A 3 -4.77 1.18 -11.12
C ALA A 3 -3.29 1.07 -10.74
N VAL A 4 -2.59 2.21 -10.68
CA VAL A 4 -1.19 2.28 -10.21
C VAL A 4 -1.16 3.16 -8.96
N VAL A 5 -0.65 2.61 -7.86
CA VAL A 5 -0.51 3.30 -6.57
C VAL A 5 0.98 3.52 -6.31
N LEU A 6 1.40 4.78 -6.25
CA LEU A 6 2.80 5.15 -5.98
C LEU A 6 3.03 5.30 -4.46
N ALA A 7 3.71 4.33 -3.87
CA ALA A 7 3.93 4.22 -2.43
C ALA A 7 5.41 4.15 -2.03
N ALA A 8 6.35 4.40 -2.95
CA ALA A 8 7.79 4.28 -2.73
C ALA A 8 8.47 5.45 -1.96
N GLY A 9 7.68 6.35 -1.36
CA GLY A 9 8.22 7.53 -0.67
C GLY A 9 8.80 7.23 0.72
N GLN A 10 9.96 7.80 1.04
CA GLN A 10 10.69 7.63 2.32
C GLN A 10 9.99 8.21 3.56
N GLY A 11 8.88 8.92 3.42
CA GLY A 11 8.12 9.42 4.57
C GLY A 11 8.82 10.45 5.47
N THR A 12 9.92 11.08 5.05
CA THR A 12 10.81 11.89 5.92
C THR A 12 10.13 12.99 6.77
N ARG A 13 8.98 13.52 6.33
CA ARG A 13 8.20 14.52 7.08
C ARG A 13 7.37 13.95 8.24
N ILE A 14 7.17 12.64 8.29
CA ILE A 14 6.36 11.95 9.31
C ILE A 14 7.23 11.25 10.37
N ARG A 15 8.55 11.46 10.30
CA ARG A 15 9.49 11.01 11.34
C ARG A 15 9.08 11.56 12.72
N PRO A 16 9.28 10.79 13.80
CA PRO A 16 10.02 9.52 13.85
C PRO A 16 9.20 8.28 13.45
N LEU A 17 7.90 8.42 13.14
CA LEU A 17 7.03 7.27 12.89
C LEU A 17 7.48 6.41 11.70
N SER A 18 8.02 7.05 10.65
CA SER A 18 8.52 6.35 9.47
C SER A 18 9.92 5.76 9.61
N ASP A 19 10.56 5.87 10.78
CA ASP A 19 11.92 5.34 10.96
C ASP A 19 11.91 3.83 11.25
N SER A 20 10.81 3.28 11.78
CA SER A 20 10.67 1.85 12.09
C SER A 20 9.67 1.11 11.22
N VAL A 21 8.81 1.83 10.48
CA VAL A 21 7.77 1.27 9.62
C VAL A 21 7.66 2.16 8.38
N PRO A 22 7.60 1.62 7.15
CA PRO A 22 7.52 2.44 5.96
C PRO A 22 6.17 3.16 5.94
N LYS A 23 6.15 4.41 5.46
CA LYS A 23 4.93 5.24 5.45
C LYS A 23 3.66 4.52 4.95
N PRO A 24 3.70 3.73 3.85
CA PRO A 24 2.52 2.98 3.38
C PRO A 24 1.90 2.05 4.42
N MET A 25 2.71 1.55 5.36
CA MET A 25 2.33 0.59 6.39
C MET A 25 1.99 1.23 7.73
N LEU A 26 2.10 2.56 7.87
CA LEU A 26 1.68 3.24 9.09
C LEU A 26 0.18 3.01 9.34
N PRO A 27 -0.24 2.71 10.59
CA PRO A 27 -1.62 2.41 10.90
C PRO A 27 -2.49 3.67 10.86
N VAL A 28 -3.63 3.58 10.19
CA VAL A 28 -4.71 4.57 10.16
C VAL A 28 -6.03 3.81 10.31
N ALA A 29 -6.75 4.05 11.40
CA ALA A 29 -7.95 3.30 11.76
C ALA A 29 -7.72 1.76 11.66
N ASP A 30 -6.70 1.30 12.39
CA ASP A 30 -6.30 -0.11 12.52
C ASP A 30 -5.88 -0.83 11.22
N ARG A 31 -5.66 -0.10 10.13
CA ARG A 31 -5.23 -0.64 8.83
C ARG A 31 -4.07 0.16 8.25
N PRO A 32 -3.21 -0.44 7.41
CA PRO A 32 -2.16 0.30 6.71
C PRO A 32 -2.70 1.49 5.92
N LEU A 33 -2.00 2.62 5.96
CA LEU A 33 -2.34 3.83 5.20
C LEU A 33 -2.63 3.52 3.72
N VAL A 34 -1.83 2.66 3.09
CA VAL A 34 -1.97 2.31 1.68
C VAL A 34 -3.20 1.46 1.37
N ALA A 35 -3.71 0.70 2.35
CA ALA A 35 -4.92 -0.10 2.19
C ALA A 35 -6.12 0.77 1.84
N HIS A 36 -6.23 1.96 2.45
CA HIS A 36 -7.30 2.91 2.14
C HIS A 36 -7.26 3.42 0.69
N THR A 37 -6.06 3.55 0.11
CA THR A 37 -5.90 3.97 -1.29
C THR A 37 -6.26 2.85 -2.26
N ILE A 38 -5.83 1.62 -1.94
CA ILE A 38 -6.15 0.42 -2.72
C ILE A 38 -7.66 0.15 -2.67
N ASP A 39 -8.27 0.22 -1.49
CA ASP A 39 -9.72 0.06 -1.29
C ASP A 39 -10.50 1.04 -2.17
N ALA A 40 -10.14 2.32 -2.14
CA ALA A 40 -10.79 3.33 -2.96
C ALA A 40 -10.66 3.05 -4.46
N ALA A 41 -9.52 2.53 -4.92
CA ALA A 41 -9.33 2.14 -6.31
C ALA A 41 -10.21 0.93 -6.69
N ILE A 42 -10.31 -0.07 -5.81
CA ILE A 42 -11.16 -1.25 -6.01
C ILE A 42 -12.63 -0.85 -6.04
N ASP A 43 -13.06 0.00 -5.10
CA ASP A 43 -14.44 0.50 -5.03
C ASP A 43 -14.79 1.35 -6.27
N ALA A 44 -13.79 1.98 -6.91
CA ALA A 44 -13.93 2.67 -8.20
C ALA A 44 -13.90 1.73 -9.43
N GLY A 45 -13.76 0.42 -9.24
CA GLY A 45 -13.80 -0.60 -10.30
C GLY A 45 -12.44 -1.15 -10.76
N ALA A 46 -11.37 -0.90 -10.00
CA ALA A 46 -10.07 -1.53 -10.27
C ALA A 46 -10.10 -3.02 -9.90
N ASN A 47 -9.76 -3.87 -10.88
CA ASN A 47 -9.64 -5.32 -10.69
C ASN A 47 -8.17 -5.81 -10.67
N GLU A 48 -7.24 -4.90 -10.95
CA GLU A 48 -5.81 -5.13 -10.87
C GLU A 48 -5.14 -3.84 -10.36
N VAL A 49 -4.27 -3.96 -9.37
CA VAL A 49 -3.55 -2.84 -8.76
C VAL A 49 -2.05 -3.10 -8.81
N VAL A 50 -1.30 -2.16 -9.36
CA VAL A 50 0.17 -2.14 -9.32
C VAL A 50 0.61 -1.18 -8.22
N LEU A 51 1.21 -1.72 -7.18
CA LEU A 51 1.67 -0.99 -6.01
C LEU A 51 3.18 -0.78 -6.11
N VAL A 52 3.60 0.41 -6.54
CA VAL A 52 5.01 0.76 -6.66
C VAL A 52 5.56 1.11 -5.28
N ILE A 53 6.36 0.21 -4.72
CA ILE A 53 7.01 0.40 -3.41
C ILE A 53 8.53 0.45 -3.50
N GLY A 54 9.13 1.04 -2.48
CA GLY A 54 10.56 1.25 -2.36
C GLY A 54 11.11 0.56 -1.12
N TYR A 55 11.57 1.36 -0.16
CA TYR A 55 12.13 0.88 1.10
C TYR A 55 11.17 -0.01 1.89
N GLU A 56 11.68 -1.11 2.43
CA GLU A 56 10.94 -2.14 3.19
C GLU A 56 9.75 -2.73 2.42
N ALA A 57 9.99 -3.11 1.17
CA ALA A 57 8.98 -3.69 0.30
C ALA A 57 8.36 -4.99 0.82
N ASP A 58 9.13 -5.78 1.57
CA ASP A 58 8.71 -7.09 2.06
C ASP A 58 7.55 -6.98 3.08
N THR A 59 7.58 -5.97 3.97
CA THR A 59 6.49 -5.68 4.91
C THR A 59 5.15 -5.45 4.21
N VAL A 60 5.18 -4.83 3.02
CA VAL A 60 3.98 -4.60 2.22
C VAL A 60 3.53 -5.89 1.54
N ARG A 61 4.47 -6.69 1.01
CA ARG A 61 4.18 -8.00 0.40
C ARG A 61 3.55 -8.96 1.38
N ASP A 62 4.07 -9.02 2.61
CA ASP A 62 3.57 -9.90 3.66
C ASP A 62 2.13 -9.55 4.06
N TYR A 63 1.76 -8.26 4.01
CA TYR A 63 0.40 -7.82 4.35
C TYR A 63 -0.61 -8.09 3.23
N PHE A 64 -0.28 -7.76 1.97
CA PHE A 64 -1.24 -7.81 0.85
C PHE A 64 -1.24 -9.11 0.05
N GLY A 65 -0.12 -9.84 0.00
CA GLY A 65 0.01 -11.03 -0.83
C GLY A 65 -0.20 -10.77 -2.33
N ALA A 66 -0.62 -11.81 -3.06
CA ALA A 66 -0.89 -11.75 -4.50
C ALA A 66 -2.32 -11.27 -4.85
N GLU A 67 -3.24 -11.36 -3.90
CA GLU A 67 -4.65 -11.00 -4.05
C GLU A 67 -5.14 -10.25 -2.82
N TYR A 68 -5.92 -9.18 -3.04
CA TYR A 68 -6.53 -8.40 -1.97
C TYR A 68 -7.93 -7.97 -2.40
N ARG A 69 -8.94 -8.28 -1.57
CA ARG A 69 -10.38 -8.01 -1.84
C ARG A 69 -10.85 -8.48 -3.23
N LEU A 70 -10.43 -9.68 -3.65
CA LEU A 70 -10.75 -10.28 -4.96
C LEU A 70 -10.15 -9.56 -6.17
N SER A 71 -9.20 -8.64 -5.94
CA SER A 71 -8.42 -7.96 -6.99
C SER A 71 -6.97 -8.44 -6.97
N LEU A 72 -6.37 -8.54 -8.16
CA LEU A 72 -4.96 -8.87 -8.30
C LEU A 72 -4.09 -7.70 -7.83
N ILE A 73 -3.04 -8.01 -7.07
CA ILE A 73 -2.06 -7.03 -6.61
C ILE A 73 -0.66 -7.40 -7.11
N HIS A 74 0.03 -6.42 -7.68
CA HIS A 74 1.41 -6.52 -8.14
C HIS A 74 2.27 -5.55 -7.31
N ILE A 75 3.33 -6.07 -6.66
CA ILE A 75 4.15 -5.34 -5.68
C ILE A 75 5.63 -5.32 -6.06
#